data_AF-A0A848XWE7-F1
#
_entry.id   AF-A0A848XWE7-F1
#
_cell.length_a   1.000
_cell.length_b   1.000
_cell.length_c   1.000
_cell.angle_alpha   90.00
_cell.angle_beta   90.00
_cell.angle_gamma   90.00
#
_symmetry.space_group_name_H-M   'P 1'
#
loop_
_entity.id
_entity.type
_entity.pdbx_description
1 polymer ?
#
loop_
_entity_poly.entity_id
_entity_poly.type
_entity_poly.pdbx_seq_one_letter_code
_entity_poly.pdbx_strand_id
1 'polypeptide(L)'
;MNTKIEKTMKGAASAALCILALSACGDLLDVSDPQQYTSSDLDAALPAVANGVEGSMHQVVDSYVIYQALLGDEYQHTGTWSGYDETDHGRFQYGTSAMDGTHNSWLRAQWFAVDAEERFARVLGEAEAAASELTAQVRLGGAFSDLYMGMAFCESPAEPSGPAVADMQMLQQAVTKFTNAIQTANAAGRADFAMAAQAGRAQAYLAMGDLPAAAADAAAIPDGFSYDAVFNVQSTNSVVTLTTKTYNEAAGLMYVWW
;
A
#
# COMPACT_ATOMS: atom_id res chain seq x y z
N MET A 1 -71.98 5.12 23.75
CA MET A 1 -70.78 5.98 23.66
C MET A 1 -69.52 5.36 24.29
N ASN A 2 -69.57 4.12 24.83
CA ASN A 2 -68.41 3.49 25.51
C ASN A 2 -67.52 2.59 24.64
N THR A 3 -68.00 2.09 23.50
CA THR A 3 -67.27 1.10 22.68
C THR A 3 -66.23 1.69 21.73
N LYS A 4 -66.30 2.98 21.41
CA LYS A 4 -65.29 3.66 20.56
C LYS A 4 -64.03 4.02 21.34
N ILE A 5 -64.16 4.39 22.62
CA ILE A 5 -63.02 4.81 23.47
C ILE A 5 -62.13 3.61 23.85
N GLU A 6 -62.70 2.44 24.10
CA GLU A 6 -61.91 1.22 24.39
C GLU A 6 -61.08 0.73 23.19
N LYS A 7 -61.58 0.90 21.95
CA LYS A 7 -60.85 0.48 20.74
C LYS A 7 -59.65 1.37 20.45
N THR A 8 -59.75 2.68 20.65
CA THR A 8 -58.61 3.60 20.50
C THR A 8 -57.57 3.42 21.59
N MET A 9 -57.98 3.11 22.83
CA MET A 9 -57.04 2.87 23.94
C MET A 9 -56.26 1.55 23.78
N LYS A 10 -56.90 0.48 23.27
CA LYS A 10 -56.23 -0.79 22.94
C LYS A 10 -55.29 -0.69 21.74
N GLY A 11 -55.63 0.15 20.75
CA GLY A 11 -54.77 0.45 19.60
C GLY A 11 -53.53 1.24 19.98
N ALA A 12 -53.68 2.27 20.84
CA ALA A 12 -52.56 3.05 21.35
C ALA A 12 -51.62 2.22 22.25
N ALA A 13 -52.17 1.35 23.11
CA ALA A 13 -51.37 0.46 23.94
C ALA A 13 -50.59 -0.60 23.12
N SER A 14 -51.19 -1.13 22.05
CA SER A 14 -50.51 -2.11 21.17
C SER A 14 -49.43 -1.47 20.31
N ALA A 15 -49.64 -0.23 19.83
CA ALA A 15 -48.62 0.52 19.10
C ALA A 15 -47.45 0.92 20.00
N ALA A 16 -47.72 1.33 21.24
CA ALA A 16 -46.68 1.61 22.23
C ALA A 16 -45.86 0.35 22.58
N LEU A 17 -46.51 -0.83 22.67
CA LEU A 17 -45.83 -2.10 22.93
C LEU A 17 -44.93 -2.54 21.76
N CYS A 18 -45.36 -2.33 20.51
CA CYS A 18 -44.53 -2.63 19.33
C CYS A 18 -43.33 -1.69 19.22
N ILE A 19 -43.49 -0.40 19.55
CA ILE A 19 -42.39 0.58 19.55
C ILE A 19 -41.39 0.26 20.67
N LEU A 20 -41.86 -0.15 21.85
CA LEU A 20 -41.01 -0.62 22.95
C LEU A 20 -40.30 -1.95 22.64
N ALA A 21 -40.93 -2.84 21.88
CA ALA A 21 -40.33 -4.11 21.43
C ALA A 21 -39.22 -3.90 20.38
N LEU A 22 -39.36 -2.89 19.52
CA LEU A 22 -38.32 -2.51 18.55
C LEU A 22 -37.11 -1.85 19.23
N SER A 23 -37.32 -1.05 20.29
CA SER A 23 -36.22 -0.45 21.07
C SER A 23 -35.53 -1.45 22.02
N ALA A 24 -36.17 -2.57 22.35
CA ALA A 24 -35.60 -3.64 23.18
C ALA A 24 -34.78 -4.67 22.38
N CYS A 25 -34.76 -4.56 21.05
CA CYS A 25 -34.01 -5.42 20.13
C CYS A 25 -32.77 -4.71 19.56
N GLY A 26 -32.16 -3.79 20.33
CA GLY A 26 -30.99 -3.01 19.88
C GLY A 26 -29.84 -3.88 19.38
N ASP A 27 -29.64 -5.05 20.00
CA ASP A 27 -28.57 -5.99 19.67
C ASP A 27 -29.05 -7.16 18.78
N LEU A 28 -30.33 -7.20 18.38
CA LEU A 28 -30.88 -8.32 17.58
C LEU A 28 -30.25 -8.40 16.18
N LEU A 29 -29.75 -7.27 15.68
CA LEU A 29 -29.02 -7.17 14.41
C LEU A 29 -27.52 -6.94 14.62
N ASP A 30 -27.05 -6.91 15.87
CA ASP A 30 -25.63 -6.77 16.17
C ASP A 30 -24.96 -8.14 16.07
N VAL A 31 -24.37 -8.40 14.91
CA VAL A 31 -23.62 -9.63 14.65
C VAL A 31 -22.16 -9.33 15.00
N SER A 32 -21.74 -9.78 16.17
CA SER A 32 -20.33 -9.74 16.56
C SER A 32 -19.56 -10.79 15.73
N ASP A 33 -18.65 -10.33 14.87
CA ASP A 33 -17.59 -11.16 14.32
C ASP A 33 -16.38 -11.09 15.27
N PRO A 34 -16.15 -12.12 16.11
CA PRO A 34 -15.06 -12.10 17.08
C PRO A 34 -13.67 -12.14 16.43
N GLN A 35 -13.57 -12.35 15.12
CA GLN A 35 -12.30 -12.31 14.38
C GLN A 35 -12.05 -10.96 13.69
N GLN A 36 -13.05 -10.06 13.67
CA GLN A 36 -12.90 -8.76 13.05
C GLN A 36 -12.16 -7.81 13.99
N TYR A 37 -11.00 -7.32 13.55
CA TYR A 37 -10.32 -6.22 14.24
C TYR A 37 -11.13 -4.93 14.11
N THR A 38 -11.39 -4.29 15.25
CA THR A 38 -11.97 -2.95 15.30
C THR A 38 -10.88 -1.89 15.16
N SER A 39 -11.28 -0.64 14.90
CA SER A 39 -10.31 0.47 14.88
C SER A 39 -9.61 0.64 16.24
N SER A 40 -10.29 0.39 17.35
CA SER A 40 -9.68 0.42 18.69
C SER A 40 -8.67 -0.70 18.92
N ASP A 41 -8.88 -1.89 18.33
CA ASP A 41 -7.89 -2.97 18.42
C ASP A 41 -6.61 -2.59 17.70
N LEU A 42 -6.72 -1.89 16.57
CA LEU A 42 -5.57 -1.37 15.83
C LEU A 42 -4.83 -0.26 16.57
N ASP A 43 -5.53 0.57 17.37
CA ASP A 43 -4.89 1.56 18.24
C ASP A 43 -3.97 0.91 19.29
N ALA A 44 -4.32 -0.29 19.75
CA ALA A 44 -3.51 -1.08 20.66
C ALA A 44 -2.39 -1.87 19.95
N ALA A 45 -2.35 -1.86 18.62
CA ALA A 45 -1.47 -2.70 17.80
C ALA A 45 -0.68 -1.90 16.75
N LEU A 46 -0.23 -0.68 17.07
CA LEU A 46 0.48 0.20 16.14
C LEU A 46 1.68 -0.46 15.40
N PRO A 47 2.51 -1.32 16.04
CA PRO A 47 3.58 -2.02 15.31
C PRO A 47 3.05 -2.95 14.21
N ALA A 48 1.90 -3.60 14.43
CA ALA A 48 1.29 -4.45 13.42
C ALA A 48 0.73 -3.61 12.25
N VAL A 49 0.20 -2.41 12.53
CA VAL A 49 -0.22 -1.45 11.51
C VAL A 49 0.98 -1.01 10.67
N ALA A 50 2.09 -0.63 11.30
CA ALA A 50 3.31 -0.22 10.59
C ALA A 50 3.88 -1.33 9.70
N ASN A 51 3.96 -2.55 10.24
CA ASN A 51 4.37 -3.73 9.48
C ASN A 51 3.40 -4.06 8.33
N GLY A 52 2.11 -3.77 8.50
CA GLY A 52 1.12 -3.94 7.44
C GLY A 52 1.35 -3.00 6.24
N VAL A 53 1.75 -1.76 6.50
CA VAL A 53 2.12 -0.79 5.45
C VAL A 53 3.35 -1.27 4.69
N GLU A 54 4.44 -1.55 5.41
CA GLU A 54 5.69 -2.00 4.81
C GLU A 54 5.53 -3.33 4.06
N GLY A 55 4.85 -4.30 4.66
CA GLY A 55 4.59 -5.59 4.03
C GLY A 55 3.73 -5.47 2.78
N SER A 56 2.73 -4.58 2.78
CA SER A 56 1.93 -4.31 1.57
C SER A 56 2.78 -3.70 0.47
N MET A 57 3.69 -2.77 0.80
CA MET A 57 4.62 -2.19 -0.16
C MET A 57 5.57 -3.25 -0.73
N HIS A 58 6.26 -4.01 0.12
CA HIS A 58 7.18 -5.07 -0.29
C HIS A 58 6.53 -6.15 -1.16
N GLN A 59 5.29 -6.53 -0.87
CA GLN A 59 4.57 -7.52 -1.66
C GLN A 59 4.36 -7.08 -3.12
N VAL A 60 4.12 -5.79 -3.37
CA VAL A 60 3.86 -5.27 -4.73
C VAL A 60 5.15 -5.01 -5.50
N VAL A 61 6.28 -4.80 -4.81
CA VAL A 61 7.61 -4.71 -5.45
C VAL A 61 7.90 -5.96 -6.28
N ASP A 62 7.48 -7.16 -5.83
CA ASP A 62 7.65 -8.38 -6.62
C ASP A 62 7.03 -8.28 -8.01
N SER A 63 5.80 -7.76 -8.10
CA SER A 63 5.09 -7.55 -9.36
C SER A 63 5.82 -6.53 -10.22
N TYR A 64 6.31 -5.44 -9.62
CA TYR A 64 7.10 -4.45 -10.35
C TYR A 64 8.37 -5.09 -10.95
N VAL A 65 9.14 -5.84 -10.18
CA VAL A 65 10.36 -6.51 -10.68
C VAL A 65 10.05 -7.44 -11.84
N ILE A 66 9.05 -8.30 -11.71
CA ILE A 66 8.71 -9.30 -12.73
C ILE A 66 8.24 -8.61 -14.02
N TYR A 67 7.29 -7.67 -13.92
CA TYR A 67 6.68 -7.09 -15.11
C TYR A 67 7.60 -6.09 -15.80
N GLN A 68 8.39 -5.31 -15.05
CA GLN A 68 9.38 -4.42 -15.68
C GLN A 68 10.49 -5.21 -16.35
N ALA A 69 10.93 -6.35 -15.77
CA ALA A 69 11.92 -7.21 -16.40
C ALA A 69 11.42 -7.91 -17.67
N LEU A 70 10.12 -8.26 -17.74
CA LEU A 70 9.52 -8.75 -19.00
C LEU A 70 9.43 -7.64 -20.05
N LEU A 71 9.06 -6.42 -19.64
CA LEU A 71 8.93 -5.28 -20.57
C LEU A 71 10.28 -4.72 -21.04
N GLY A 72 11.35 -4.96 -20.28
CA GLY A 72 12.72 -4.54 -20.60
C GLY A 72 13.57 -5.61 -21.30
N ASP A 73 12.98 -6.76 -21.65
CA ASP A 73 13.67 -7.92 -22.24
C ASP A 73 14.75 -8.56 -21.33
N GLU A 74 14.80 -8.25 -20.03
CA GLU A 74 15.67 -8.98 -19.09
C GLU A 74 15.13 -10.39 -18.77
N TYR A 75 13.81 -10.50 -18.69
CA TYR A 75 13.08 -11.76 -18.63
C TYR A 75 12.42 -12.06 -19.97
N GLN A 76 12.23 -13.35 -20.23
CA GLN A 76 11.39 -13.87 -21.30
C GLN A 76 10.30 -14.74 -20.69
N HIS A 77 9.12 -14.74 -21.28
CA HIS A 77 8.11 -15.71 -20.93
C HIS A 77 8.54 -17.13 -21.32
N THR A 78 8.59 -18.04 -20.34
CA THR A 78 8.96 -19.45 -20.54
C THR A 78 7.90 -20.44 -20.04
N GLY A 79 6.77 -19.93 -19.56
CA GLY A 79 5.70 -20.71 -18.92
C GLY A 79 4.49 -20.98 -19.80
N THR A 80 3.34 -21.23 -19.18
CA THR A 80 2.06 -21.48 -19.87
C THR A 80 1.01 -20.39 -19.61
N TRP A 81 1.38 -19.31 -18.93
CA TRP A 81 0.46 -18.25 -18.53
C TRP A 81 0.43 -17.15 -19.58
N SER A 82 -0.63 -17.13 -20.38
CA SER A 82 -0.77 -16.18 -21.49
C SER A 82 -0.64 -14.72 -21.07
N GLY A 83 -1.07 -14.32 -19.87
CA GLY A 83 -0.90 -12.94 -19.41
C GLY A 83 0.56 -12.48 -19.28
N TYR A 84 1.49 -13.41 -19.01
CA TYR A 84 2.92 -13.14 -18.95
C TYR A 84 3.52 -13.09 -20.36
N ASP A 85 3.09 -13.98 -21.26
CA ASP A 85 3.42 -13.94 -22.70
C ASP A 85 2.99 -12.62 -23.34
N GLU A 86 1.79 -12.15 -23.03
CA GLU A 86 1.29 -10.88 -23.55
C GLU A 86 2.15 -9.71 -23.01
N THR A 87 2.51 -9.74 -21.72
CA THR A 87 3.38 -8.70 -21.11
C THR A 87 4.78 -8.70 -21.73
N ASP A 88 5.39 -9.86 -21.93
CA ASP A 88 6.68 -10.07 -22.62
C ASP A 88 6.69 -9.44 -24.02
N HIS A 89 5.56 -9.55 -24.74
CA HIS A 89 5.39 -8.95 -26.06
C HIS A 89 4.86 -7.51 -26.04
N GLY A 90 4.77 -6.86 -24.87
CA GLY A 90 4.24 -5.50 -24.71
C GLY A 90 2.75 -5.34 -25.04
N ARG A 91 1.98 -6.43 -24.94
CA ARG A 91 0.54 -6.47 -25.22
C ARG A 91 -0.26 -6.40 -23.93
N PHE A 92 -1.09 -5.36 -23.81
CA PHE A 92 -1.93 -5.16 -22.65
C PHE A 92 -3.41 -5.29 -23.02
N GLN A 93 -4.09 -6.25 -22.37
CA GLN A 93 -5.52 -6.47 -22.52
C GLN A 93 -6.23 -6.07 -21.24
N TYR A 94 -7.07 -5.04 -21.31
CA TYR A 94 -7.84 -4.58 -20.14
C TYR A 94 -8.74 -5.69 -19.59
N GLY A 95 -8.67 -5.90 -18.27
CA GLY A 95 -9.50 -6.87 -17.54
C GLY A 95 -9.00 -8.31 -17.60
N THR A 96 -7.90 -8.56 -18.30
CA THR A 96 -7.28 -9.90 -18.44
C THR A 96 -5.76 -9.87 -18.36
N SER A 97 -5.16 -8.69 -18.17
CA SER A 97 -3.70 -8.55 -18.08
C SER A 97 -3.22 -9.13 -16.75
N ALA A 98 -2.08 -9.80 -16.76
CA ALA A 98 -1.43 -10.24 -15.53
C ALA A 98 -1.08 -9.03 -14.61
N MET A 99 -0.90 -7.85 -15.19
CA MET A 99 -0.64 -6.61 -14.45
C MET A 99 -1.88 -5.98 -13.83
N ASP A 100 -3.10 -6.43 -14.20
CA ASP A 100 -4.34 -5.85 -13.67
C ASP A 100 -4.38 -5.99 -12.14
N GLY A 101 -4.70 -4.88 -11.47
CA GLY A 101 -4.71 -4.81 -10.01
C GLY A 101 -3.36 -4.47 -9.35
N THR A 102 -2.25 -4.43 -10.11
CA THR A 102 -0.95 -3.97 -9.58
C THR A 102 -1.04 -2.51 -9.11
N HIS A 103 -1.67 -1.64 -9.91
CA HIS A 103 -1.92 -0.25 -9.51
C HIS A 103 -2.77 -0.15 -8.24
N ASN A 104 -3.84 -0.95 -8.14
CA ASN A 104 -4.69 -1.01 -6.94
C ASN A 104 -3.90 -1.45 -5.70
N SER A 105 -2.87 -2.27 -5.87
CA SER A 105 -2.03 -2.75 -4.78
C SER A 105 -1.06 -1.68 -4.30
N TRP A 106 -0.49 -0.90 -5.22
CA TRP A 106 0.28 0.31 -4.89
C TRP A 106 -0.55 1.38 -4.19
N LEU A 107 -1.73 1.67 -4.72
CA LEU A 107 -2.69 2.60 -4.11
C LEU A 107 -3.04 2.15 -2.68
N ARG A 108 -3.25 0.85 -2.47
CA ARG A 108 -3.52 0.31 -1.13
C ARG A 108 -2.36 0.55 -0.16
N ALA A 109 -1.12 0.30 -0.57
CA ALA A 109 0.05 0.56 0.25
C ALA A 109 0.19 2.06 0.59
N GLN A 110 -0.04 2.94 -0.38
CA GLN A 110 -0.09 4.40 -0.18
C GLN A 110 -1.17 4.80 0.84
N TRP A 111 -2.39 4.26 0.72
CA TRP A 111 -3.49 4.60 1.62
C TRP A 111 -3.32 4.04 3.03
N PHE A 112 -2.77 2.84 3.16
CA PHE A 112 -2.40 2.31 4.47
C PHE A 112 -1.34 3.19 5.15
N ALA A 113 -0.37 3.73 4.40
CA ALA A 113 0.60 4.66 4.97
C ALA A 113 -0.07 5.93 5.51
N VAL A 114 -0.97 6.55 4.72
CA VAL A 114 -1.69 7.77 5.13
C VAL A 114 -2.57 7.52 6.36
N ASP A 115 -3.38 6.45 6.37
CA ASP A 115 -4.23 6.09 7.51
C ASP A 115 -3.39 5.79 8.77
N ALA A 116 -2.25 5.11 8.60
CA ALA A 116 -1.35 4.80 9.70
C ALA A 116 -0.72 6.08 10.30
N GLU A 117 -0.30 7.04 9.46
CA GLU A 117 0.22 8.33 9.95
C GLU A 117 -0.82 9.09 10.77
N GLU A 118 -2.06 9.19 10.26
CA GLU A 118 -3.17 9.83 10.98
C GLU A 118 -3.48 9.11 12.31
N ARG A 119 -3.45 7.77 12.29
CA ARG A 119 -3.63 6.96 13.50
C ARG A 119 -2.52 7.21 14.51
N PHE A 120 -1.26 7.23 14.09
CA PHE A 120 -0.13 7.42 15.00
C PHE A 120 -0.15 8.81 15.62
N ALA A 121 -0.46 9.85 14.83
CA ALA A 121 -0.67 11.20 15.35
C ALA A 121 -1.81 11.26 16.39
N ARG A 122 -2.92 10.56 16.14
CA ARG A 122 -4.06 10.50 17.07
C ARG A 122 -3.76 9.72 18.35
N VAL A 123 -3.06 8.59 18.27
CA VAL A 123 -2.86 7.65 19.40
C VAL A 123 -1.65 8.04 20.25
N LEU A 124 -0.53 8.41 19.63
CA LEU A 124 0.70 8.80 20.33
C LEU A 124 0.74 10.30 20.65
N GLY A 125 0.00 11.11 19.87
CA GLY A 125 0.12 12.56 19.86
C GLY A 125 1.19 13.04 18.86
N GLU A 126 0.97 14.22 18.29
CA GLU A 126 1.78 14.80 17.20
C GLU A 126 3.30 14.78 17.48
N ALA A 127 3.70 15.20 18.69
CA ALA A 127 5.11 15.31 19.03
C ALA A 127 5.81 13.96 19.12
N GLU A 128 5.15 12.94 19.67
CA GLU A 128 5.70 11.58 19.77
C GLU A 128 5.67 10.90 18.41
N ALA A 129 4.57 11.02 17.66
CA ALA A 129 4.44 10.47 16.32
C ALA A 129 5.51 11.03 15.36
N ALA A 130 5.81 12.33 15.42
CA ALA A 130 6.81 12.97 14.55
C ALA A 130 8.25 12.45 14.73
N ALA A 131 8.55 11.82 15.87
CA ALA A 131 9.85 11.24 16.19
C ALA A 131 9.79 9.70 16.36
N SER A 132 8.66 9.07 16.00
CA SER A 132 8.46 7.63 16.16
C SER A 132 9.07 6.84 15.00
N GLU A 133 9.73 5.73 15.35
CA GLU A 133 10.20 4.73 14.40
C GLU A 133 9.06 4.18 13.54
N LEU A 134 7.88 3.97 14.11
CA LEU A 134 6.71 3.47 13.39
C LEU A 134 6.27 4.47 12.32
N THR A 135 6.29 5.76 12.63
CA THR A 135 5.97 6.82 11.66
C THR A 135 7.02 6.88 10.54
N ALA A 136 8.30 6.70 10.87
CA ALA A 136 9.35 6.64 9.86
C ALA A 136 9.14 5.46 8.89
N GLN A 137 8.79 4.28 9.42
CA GLN A 137 8.52 3.07 8.64
C GLN A 137 7.36 3.27 7.66
N VAL A 138 6.21 3.80 8.13
CA VAL A 138 5.03 3.99 7.25
C VAL A 138 5.25 5.08 6.23
N ARG A 139 5.95 6.17 6.59
CA ARG A 139 6.34 7.23 5.64
C ARG A 139 7.24 6.70 4.54
N LEU A 140 8.19 5.83 4.88
CA LEU A 140 9.07 5.19 3.92
C LEU A 140 8.27 4.35 2.92
N GLY A 141 7.38 3.48 3.41
CA GLY A 141 6.52 2.65 2.56
C GLY A 141 5.58 3.47 1.66
N GLY A 142 5.00 4.54 2.20
CA GLY A 142 4.16 5.47 1.43
C GLY A 142 4.93 6.23 0.36
N ALA A 143 6.16 6.66 0.63
CA ALA A 143 7.01 7.36 -0.33
C ALA A 143 7.48 6.43 -1.47
N PHE A 144 7.86 5.19 -1.16
CA PHE A 144 8.17 4.19 -2.19
C PHE A 144 6.96 3.86 -3.06
N SER A 145 5.76 3.77 -2.47
CA SER A 145 4.54 3.52 -3.24
C SER A 145 4.32 4.62 -4.29
N ASP A 146 4.45 5.90 -3.91
CA ASP A 146 4.37 7.02 -4.84
C ASP A 146 5.46 6.98 -5.92
N LEU A 147 6.69 6.65 -5.55
CA LEU A 147 7.80 6.50 -6.50
C LEU A 147 7.47 5.45 -7.57
N TYR A 148 7.07 4.25 -7.17
CA TYR A 148 6.74 3.18 -8.11
C TYR A 148 5.52 3.51 -8.95
N MET A 149 4.51 4.21 -8.39
CA MET A 149 3.39 4.68 -9.20
C MET A 149 3.83 5.71 -10.25
N GLY A 150 4.67 6.68 -9.87
CA GLY A 150 5.19 7.69 -10.78
C GLY A 150 6.15 7.14 -11.84
N MET A 151 6.82 6.01 -11.58
CA MET A 151 7.69 5.35 -12.57
C MET A 151 6.94 4.39 -13.49
N ALA A 152 5.90 3.70 -13.00
CA ALA A 152 5.25 2.60 -13.72
C ALA A 152 3.91 2.96 -14.38
N PHE A 153 3.29 4.08 -14.00
CA PHE A 153 1.95 4.46 -14.49
C PHE A 153 1.95 5.93 -14.94
N CYS A 154 1.27 6.20 -16.06
CA CYS A 154 1.17 7.56 -16.62
C CYS A 154 0.38 8.53 -15.73
N GLU A 155 -0.56 8.01 -14.95
CA GLU A 155 -1.35 8.81 -14.02
C GLU A 155 -1.80 7.96 -12.82
N SER A 156 -1.99 8.61 -11.69
CA SER A 156 -2.47 7.98 -10.47
C SER A 156 -3.12 9.02 -9.55
N PRO A 157 -4.16 8.67 -8.77
CA PRO A 157 -4.68 9.56 -7.73
C PRO A 157 -3.61 9.91 -6.69
N ALA A 158 -3.34 11.20 -6.51
CA ALA A 158 -2.40 11.70 -5.50
C ALA A 158 -2.91 11.53 -4.06
N GLU A 159 -4.23 11.59 -3.90
CA GLU A 159 -4.94 11.60 -2.61
C GLU A 159 -6.19 10.71 -2.64
N PRO A 160 -6.66 10.22 -1.49
CA PRO A 160 -7.80 9.31 -1.42
C PRO A 160 -9.05 9.92 -2.06
N SER A 161 -9.69 9.20 -2.98
CA SER A 161 -10.86 9.68 -3.73
C SER A 161 -10.64 10.97 -4.54
N GLY A 162 -9.39 11.36 -4.76
CA GLY A 162 -9.01 12.51 -5.59
C GLY A 162 -8.97 12.18 -7.09
N PRO A 163 -8.84 13.21 -7.95
CA PRO A 163 -8.61 13.00 -9.37
C PRO A 163 -7.24 12.36 -9.61
N ALA A 164 -7.10 11.66 -10.75
CA ALA A 164 -5.79 11.22 -11.21
C ALA A 164 -4.91 12.45 -11.54
N VAL A 165 -3.63 12.37 -11.17
CA VAL A 165 -2.59 13.33 -11.55
C VAL A 165 -1.56 12.65 -12.42
N ALA A 166 -0.83 13.44 -13.21
CA ALA A 166 0.26 12.92 -14.05
C ALA A 166 1.38 12.28 -13.22
N ASP A 167 2.05 11.30 -13.81
CA ASP A 167 3.28 10.66 -13.35
C ASP A 167 4.31 11.63 -12.74
N MET A 168 4.62 12.72 -13.42
CA MET A 168 5.58 13.74 -12.94
C MET A 168 5.11 14.43 -11.65
N GLN A 169 3.80 14.63 -11.48
CA GLN A 169 3.25 15.16 -10.25
C GLN A 169 3.33 14.12 -9.12
N MET A 170 3.15 12.84 -9.43
CA MET A 170 3.33 11.75 -8.47
C MET A 170 4.80 11.62 -8.03
N LEU A 171 5.76 11.72 -8.95
CA LEU A 171 7.20 11.73 -8.63
C LEU A 171 7.58 12.93 -7.73
N GLN A 172 7.01 14.10 -8.00
CA GLN A 172 7.22 15.27 -7.14
C GLN A 172 6.62 15.09 -5.73
N GLN A 173 5.49 14.38 -5.64
CA GLN A 173 4.91 13.96 -4.36
C GLN A 173 5.83 12.99 -3.63
N ALA A 174 6.39 12.00 -4.32
CA ALA A 174 7.36 11.06 -3.76
C ALA A 174 8.58 11.79 -3.18
N VAL A 175 9.13 12.80 -3.87
CA VAL A 175 10.23 13.64 -3.33
C VAL A 175 9.85 14.32 -2.02
N THR A 176 8.64 14.85 -1.93
CA THR A 176 8.13 15.49 -0.71
C THR A 176 8.00 14.47 0.42
N LYS A 177 7.40 13.31 0.14
CA LYS A 177 7.24 12.24 1.13
C LYS A 177 8.58 11.67 1.59
N PHE A 178 9.53 11.43 0.70
CA PHE A 178 10.87 11.00 1.09
C PHE A 178 11.59 12.03 1.95
N THR A 179 11.44 13.32 1.65
CA THR A 179 12.00 14.39 2.48
C THR A 179 11.44 14.35 3.90
N ASN A 180 10.13 14.14 4.04
CA ASN A 180 9.48 13.98 5.34
C ASN A 180 9.92 12.68 6.04
N ALA A 181 10.06 11.58 5.29
CA ALA A 181 10.54 10.30 5.82
C ALA A 181 11.98 10.41 6.35
N ILE A 182 12.88 11.10 5.63
CA ILE A 182 14.26 11.39 6.09
C ILE A 182 14.23 12.17 7.41
N GLN A 183 13.40 13.21 7.52
CA GLN A 183 13.29 14.01 8.74
C GLN A 183 12.82 13.18 9.93
N THR A 184 11.74 12.40 9.77
CA THR A 184 11.20 11.54 10.82
C THR A 184 12.17 10.42 11.19
N ALA A 185 12.81 9.79 10.21
CA ALA A 185 13.80 8.74 10.45
C ALA A 185 15.01 9.27 11.25
N ASN A 186 15.51 10.46 10.92
CA ASN A 186 16.56 11.12 11.69
C ASN A 186 16.13 11.44 13.12
N ALA A 187 14.91 11.95 13.30
CA ALA A 187 14.36 12.23 14.64
C ALA A 187 14.17 10.94 15.47
N ALA A 188 13.80 9.84 14.82
CA ALA A 188 13.64 8.52 15.43
C ALA A 188 14.97 7.76 15.63
N GLY A 189 16.11 8.29 15.16
CA GLY A 189 17.41 7.61 15.21
C GLY A 189 17.52 6.40 14.27
N ARG A 190 16.67 6.29 13.25
CA ARG A 190 16.67 5.22 12.23
C ARG A 190 17.46 5.65 10.99
N ALA A 191 18.80 5.61 11.11
CA ALA A 191 19.69 6.01 10.02
C ALA A 191 19.52 5.17 8.75
N ASP A 192 19.16 3.89 8.91
CA ASP A 192 18.84 2.98 7.80
C ASP A 192 17.62 3.43 7.00
N PHE A 193 16.53 3.82 7.67
CA PHE A 193 15.35 4.39 7.00
C PHE A 193 15.66 5.75 6.35
N ALA A 194 16.49 6.58 6.98
CA ALA A 194 16.90 7.85 6.38
C ALA A 194 17.70 7.63 5.09
N MET A 195 18.63 6.67 5.08
CA MET A 195 19.40 6.31 3.88
C MET A 195 18.51 5.67 2.80
N ALA A 196 17.58 4.79 3.17
CA ALA A 196 16.63 4.20 2.22
C ALA A 196 15.72 5.27 1.58
N ALA A 197 15.20 6.21 2.38
CA ALA A 197 14.41 7.33 1.87
C ALA A 197 15.22 8.25 0.96
N GLN A 198 16.50 8.48 1.29
CA GLN A 198 17.40 9.26 0.44
C GLN A 198 17.70 8.55 -0.89
N ALA A 199 17.85 7.22 -0.89
CA ALA A 199 17.99 6.43 -2.10
C ALA A 199 16.74 6.53 -2.99
N GLY A 200 15.56 6.38 -2.40
CA GLY A 200 14.28 6.54 -3.12
C GLY A 200 14.10 7.96 -3.68
N ARG A 201 14.53 9.00 -2.94
CA ARG A 201 14.50 10.38 -3.42
C ARG A 201 15.46 10.62 -4.58
N ALA A 202 16.64 10.02 -4.54
CA ALA A 202 17.58 10.04 -5.66
C ALA A 202 16.97 9.41 -6.92
N GLN A 203 16.27 8.28 -6.78
CA GLN A 203 15.53 7.63 -7.87
C GLN A 203 14.41 8.53 -8.42
N ALA A 204 13.64 9.19 -7.54
CA ALA A 204 12.61 10.13 -7.96
C ALA A 204 13.20 11.30 -8.78
N TYR A 205 14.30 11.91 -8.31
CA TYR A 205 15.00 12.96 -9.05
C TYR A 205 15.51 12.47 -10.41
N LEU A 206 16.07 11.26 -10.45
CA LEU A 206 16.54 10.65 -11.69
C LEU A 206 15.39 10.46 -12.69
N ALA A 207 14.25 9.91 -12.24
CA ALA A 207 13.07 9.70 -13.08
C ALA A 207 12.50 11.02 -13.63
N MET A 208 12.61 12.12 -12.87
CA MET A 208 12.21 13.46 -13.30
C MET A 208 13.25 14.18 -14.18
N GLY A 209 14.45 13.60 -14.36
CA GLY A 209 15.55 14.21 -15.11
C GLY A 209 16.37 15.26 -14.34
N ASP A 210 16.18 15.40 -13.03
CA ASP A 210 17.01 16.27 -12.17
C ASP A 210 18.30 15.54 -11.76
N LEU A 211 19.21 15.40 -12.73
CA LEU A 211 20.48 14.71 -12.55
C LEU A 211 21.36 15.31 -11.44
N PRO A 212 21.45 16.65 -11.28
CA PRO A 212 22.21 17.23 -10.18
C PRO A 212 21.70 16.82 -8.79
N ALA A 213 20.37 16.86 -8.56
CA ALA A 213 19.80 16.47 -7.28
C ALA A 213 19.92 14.96 -7.04
N ALA A 214 19.69 14.14 -8.08
CA ALA A 214 19.86 12.69 -8.01
C ALA A 214 21.29 12.30 -7.62
N ALA A 215 22.30 12.91 -8.26
CA ALA A 215 23.71 12.65 -7.96
C ALA A 215 24.09 13.08 -6.54
N ALA A 216 23.55 14.20 -6.05
CA ALA A 216 23.82 14.68 -4.70
C ALA A 216 23.27 13.72 -3.62
N ASP A 217 22.03 13.26 -3.77
CA ASP A 217 21.42 12.30 -2.83
C ASP A 217 22.12 10.94 -2.89
N ALA A 218 22.46 10.46 -4.10
CA ALA A 218 23.16 9.19 -4.27
C ALA A 218 24.57 9.20 -3.67
N ALA A 219 25.32 10.30 -3.82
CA ALA A 219 26.70 10.41 -3.31
C ALA A 219 26.79 10.41 -1.77
N ALA A 220 25.69 10.67 -1.07
CA ALA A 220 25.63 10.65 0.38
C ALA A 220 25.25 9.27 0.95
N ILE A 221 25.00 8.27 0.10
CA ILE A 221 24.73 6.88 0.51
C ILE A 221 26.06 6.11 0.53
N PRO A 222 26.44 5.45 1.64
CA PRO A 222 27.66 4.65 1.70
C PRO A 222 27.63 3.44 0.75
N ASP A 223 28.78 3.11 0.18
CA ASP A 223 28.96 1.88 -0.59
C ASP A 223 28.54 0.65 0.22
N GLY A 224 27.78 -0.24 -0.40
CA GLY A 224 27.30 -1.48 0.22
C GLY A 224 26.06 -1.34 1.09
N PHE A 225 25.49 -0.13 1.24
CA PHE A 225 24.17 0.03 1.85
C PHE A 225 23.10 -0.70 1.02
N SER A 226 22.22 -1.42 1.71
CA SER A 226 21.05 -2.11 1.14
C SER A 226 19.88 -1.95 2.08
N TYR A 227 18.69 -1.77 1.50
CA TYR A 227 17.42 -1.85 2.19
C TYR A 227 16.59 -2.93 1.51
N ASP A 228 16.56 -4.10 2.13
CA ASP A 228 15.99 -5.30 1.52
C ASP A 228 14.54 -5.49 1.93
N ALA A 229 13.71 -5.86 0.96
CA ALA A 229 12.34 -6.26 1.24
C ALA A 229 12.32 -7.51 2.15
N VAL A 230 11.55 -7.42 3.23
CA VAL A 230 11.41 -8.51 4.21
C VAL A 230 10.22 -9.38 3.82
N PHE A 231 10.47 -10.70 3.73
CA PHE A 231 9.45 -11.69 3.40
C PHE A 231 9.35 -12.76 4.47
N ASN A 232 8.17 -13.38 4.58
CA ASN A 232 7.98 -14.53 5.45
C ASN A 232 8.67 -15.76 4.85
N VAL A 233 9.59 -16.40 5.60
CA VAL A 233 10.29 -17.63 5.18
C VAL A 233 9.36 -18.83 4.92
N GLN A 234 8.13 -18.79 5.41
CA GLN A 234 7.12 -19.84 5.19
C GLN A 234 6.31 -19.64 3.91
N SER A 235 6.43 -18.48 3.24
CA SER A 235 5.74 -18.19 1.99
C SER A 235 6.75 -17.71 0.97
N THR A 236 6.93 -18.46 -0.12
CA THR A 236 7.78 -18.00 -1.22
C THR A 236 7.17 -16.73 -1.82
N ASN A 237 7.99 -15.70 -2.00
CA ASN A 237 7.55 -14.48 -2.68
C ASN A 237 7.33 -14.78 -4.18
N SER A 238 6.66 -13.87 -4.89
CA SER A 238 6.29 -14.10 -6.28
C SER A 238 7.53 -14.17 -7.17
N VAL A 239 8.58 -13.39 -6.88
CA VAL A 239 9.85 -13.47 -7.63
C VAL A 239 10.41 -14.88 -7.54
N VAL A 240 10.63 -15.43 -6.34
CA VAL A 240 11.16 -16.80 -6.19
C VAL A 240 10.26 -17.83 -6.88
N THR A 241 8.95 -17.71 -6.72
CA THR A 241 7.98 -18.70 -7.23
C THR A 241 7.85 -18.68 -8.75
N LEU A 242 7.99 -17.51 -9.38
CA LEU A 242 7.69 -17.32 -10.80
C LEU A 242 8.92 -17.26 -11.69
N THR A 243 10.08 -16.85 -11.16
CA THR A 243 11.28 -16.62 -11.98
C THR A 243 12.34 -17.70 -11.84
N THR A 244 12.31 -18.50 -10.76
CA THR A 244 13.36 -19.50 -10.53
C THR A 244 13.05 -20.84 -11.19
N LYS A 245 14.12 -21.49 -11.66
CA LYS A 245 14.13 -22.71 -12.50
C LYS A 245 13.41 -23.94 -11.91
N THR A 246 13.13 -23.94 -10.61
CA THR A 246 12.55 -25.12 -9.93
C THR A 246 11.03 -25.03 -9.82
N TYR A 247 10.43 -23.89 -10.16
CA TYR A 247 9.00 -23.66 -10.03
C TYR A 247 8.35 -23.44 -11.41
N ASN A 248 7.50 -22.43 -11.54
CA ASN A 248 6.65 -22.26 -12.71
C ASN A 248 7.41 -21.75 -13.95
N GLU A 249 8.58 -21.12 -13.77
CA GLU A 249 9.34 -20.46 -14.85
C GLU A 249 8.44 -19.58 -15.73
N ALA A 250 7.53 -18.82 -15.12
CA ALA A 250 6.60 -17.97 -15.86
C ALA A 250 7.32 -16.76 -16.49
N ALA A 251 8.44 -16.33 -15.90
CA ALA A 251 9.31 -15.28 -16.41
C ALA A 251 10.77 -15.62 -16.08
N GLY A 252 11.50 -16.19 -17.04
CA GLY A 252 12.89 -16.64 -16.86
C GLY A 252 13.90 -15.63 -17.41
N LEU A 253 15.13 -15.62 -16.87
CA LEU A 253 16.22 -14.81 -17.43
C LEU A 253 16.43 -15.14 -18.91
N MET A 254 16.49 -14.11 -19.75
CA MET A 254 16.80 -14.29 -21.16
C MET A 254 18.28 -14.67 -21.33
N TYR A 255 18.55 -15.93 -21.67
CA TYR A 255 19.93 -16.45 -21.77
C TYR A 255 20.56 -16.26 -23.16
N VAL A 256 19.78 -15.94 -24.19
CA VAL A 256 20.25 -15.80 -25.57
C VAL A 256 19.58 -14.61 -26.22
N TRP A 257 20.37 -13.57 -26.50
CA TRP A 257 19.99 -12.49 -27.41
C TRP A 257 20.22 -12.99 -28.83
N TRP A 258 19.16 -13.14 -29.64
CA TRP A 258 19.29 -13.49 -31.05
C TRP A 258 19.22 -12.25 -31.95
#